data_AF-A0A6N0GWS7-F1
#
_entry.id   AF-A0A6N0GWS7-F1
#
_cell.length_a   1.000
_cell.length_b   1.000
_cell.length_c   1.000
_cell.angle_alpha   90.00
_cell.angle_beta   90.00
_cell.angle_gamma   90.00
#
_symmetry.space_group_name_H-M   'P 1'
#
loop_
_entity.id
_entity.type
_entity.pdbx_description
1 polymer ?
#
loop_
_entity_poly.entity_id
_entity_poly.type
_entity_poly.pdbx_seq_one_letter_code
_entity_poly.pdbx_strand_id
1 'polypeptide(L)'
;MDWGNAIVRQKATDGLGKITSIEADLHLDGDFRKTKKKVTWLNTSTSSYSLIDVTLLDYDYLITKKKLEESDEFEHFVTPQTEFREEAYADANVVDLKRGDIMQFERKG
;
A
#
# COMPACT_ATOMS: atom_id res chain seq x y z
N MET A 1 -9.04 -5.69 -10.64
CA MET A 1 -7.65 -6.11 -10.97
C MET A 1 -7.73 -7.56 -11.42
N ASP A 2 -7.93 -7.75 -12.73
CA ASP A 2 -8.42 -9.01 -13.30
C ASP A 2 -7.62 -9.37 -14.56
N TRP A 3 -6.31 -9.12 -14.52
CA TRP A 3 -5.39 -9.30 -15.65
C TRP A 3 -4.84 -10.73 -15.74
N GLY A 4 -5.41 -11.70 -15.01
CA GLY A 4 -4.93 -13.08 -14.97
C GLY A 4 -3.87 -13.31 -13.89
N ASN A 5 -2.88 -14.15 -14.19
CA ASN A 5 -1.91 -14.65 -13.22
C ASN A 5 -0.47 -14.29 -13.57
N ALA A 6 0.37 -14.21 -12.54
CA ALA A 6 1.83 -14.17 -12.70
C ALA A 6 2.43 -15.34 -11.91
N ILE A 7 3.34 -16.08 -12.54
CA ILE A 7 4.01 -17.24 -11.95
C ILE A 7 5.45 -16.85 -11.65
N VAL A 8 5.77 -16.66 -10.37
CA VAL A 8 7.14 -16.35 -9.93
C VAL A 8 8.06 -17.53 -10.26
N ARG A 9 9.15 -17.25 -10.97
CA ARG A 9 10.19 -18.23 -11.33
C ARG A 9 11.42 -18.08 -10.48
N GLN A 10 11.86 -16.85 -10.28
CA GLN A 10 13.10 -16.56 -9.59
C GLN A 10 12.98 -15.30 -8.77
N LYS A 11 13.78 -15.23 -7.70
CA LYS A 11 14.05 -14.00 -6.95
C LYS A 11 15.56 -13.80 -6.91
N ALA A 12 15.99 -12.55 -7.00
CA ALA A 12 17.36 -12.17 -6.68
C ALA A 12 17.41 -11.54 -5.28
N THR A 13 18.52 -11.76 -4.57
CA THR A 13 18.78 -11.16 -3.27
C THR A 13 20.17 -10.54 -3.24
N ASP A 14 20.34 -9.47 -2.47
CA ASP A 14 21.66 -8.93 -2.18
C ASP A 14 22.43 -9.78 -1.15
N GLY A 15 23.66 -9.36 -0.81
CA GLY A 15 24.52 -10.06 0.16
C GLY A 15 23.99 -10.08 1.59
N LEU A 16 22.95 -9.29 1.90
CA LEU A 16 22.28 -9.24 3.19
C LEU A 16 20.95 -10.02 3.19
N GLY A 17 20.59 -10.65 2.06
CA GLY A 17 19.36 -11.42 1.90
C GLY A 17 18.12 -10.58 1.57
N LYS A 18 18.25 -9.28 1.30
CA LYS A 18 17.14 -8.45 0.86
C LYS A 18 16.79 -8.78 -0.59
N ILE A 19 15.51 -8.97 -0.90
CA ILE A 19 15.03 -9.21 -2.26
C ILE A 19 15.20 -7.94 -3.09
N THR A 20 15.87 -8.05 -4.24
CA THR A 20 16.15 -6.93 -5.15
C THR A 20 15.35 -7.01 -6.45
N SER A 21 15.00 -8.20 -6.91
CA SER A 21 14.13 -8.41 -8.07
C SER A 21 13.38 -9.73 -8.00
N ILE A 22 12.29 -9.82 -8.77
CA ILE A 22 11.49 -11.03 -8.97
C ILE A 22 11.27 -11.17 -10.47
N GLU A 23 11.55 -12.35 -11.00
CA GLU A 23 11.20 -12.74 -12.37
C GLU A 23 9.95 -13.62 -12.35
N ALA A 24 8.99 -13.30 -13.20
CA ALA A 24 7.72 -13.99 -13.27
C ALA A 24 7.21 -14.10 -14.71
N ASP A 25 6.55 -15.22 -15.01
CA ASP A 25 5.85 -15.40 -16.28
C ASP A 25 4.43 -14.87 -16.17
N LEU A 26 4.04 -14.07 -17.15
CA LEU A 26 2.66 -13.62 -17.30
C LEU A 26 1.80 -14.75 -17.88
N HIS A 27 0.71 -15.09 -17.21
CA HIS A 27 -0.24 -16.11 -17.60
C HIS A 27 -1.66 -15.53 -17.58
N LEU A 28 -2.03 -14.84 -18.67
CA LEU A 28 -3.31 -14.12 -18.79
C LEU A 28 -4.53 -15.06 -18.81
N ASP A 29 -4.39 -16.25 -19.39
CA ASP A 29 -5.46 -17.26 -19.47
C ASP A 29 -5.74 -17.97 -18.14
N GLY A 30 -4.96 -17.65 -17.11
CA GLY A 30 -5.09 -18.24 -15.79
C GLY A 30 -6.35 -17.79 -15.05
N ASP A 31 -6.90 -18.71 -14.25
CA ASP A 31 -8.06 -18.41 -13.39
C ASP A 31 -7.61 -17.73 -12.10
N PHE A 32 -7.65 -16.39 -12.08
CA PHE A 32 -7.29 -15.57 -10.93
C PHE A 32 -8.09 -15.88 -9.66
N ARG A 33 -9.27 -16.52 -9.75
CA ARG A 33 -10.07 -16.91 -8.59
C ARG A 33 -9.44 -18.05 -7.81
N LYS A 34 -8.66 -18.91 -8.48
CA LYS A 34 -7.93 -20.02 -7.84
C LYS A 34 -6.65 -19.56 -7.15
N THR A 35 -6.27 -18.30 -7.35
CA THR A 35 -5.02 -17.75 -6.81
C THR A 35 -5.23 -17.19 -5.42
N LYS A 36 -4.55 -17.79 -4.44
CA LYS A 36 -4.65 -17.40 -3.02
C LYS A 36 -4.05 -16.02 -2.74
N LYS A 37 -2.97 -15.67 -3.44
CA LYS A 37 -2.26 -14.40 -3.24
C LYS A 37 -2.67 -13.41 -4.30
N LYS A 38 -3.20 -12.26 -3.88
CA LYS A 38 -3.51 -11.13 -4.74
C LYS A 38 -2.63 -9.96 -4.34
N VAL A 39 -2.05 -9.30 -5.33
CA VAL A 39 -1.17 -8.13 -5.14
C VAL A 39 -1.77 -6.96 -5.90
N THR A 40 -1.34 -5.75 -5.59
CA THR A 40 -1.47 -4.57 -6.48
C THR A 40 -0.10 -4.27 -7.08
N TRP A 41 -0.04 -3.64 -8.26
CA TRP A 41 1.20 -3.33 -8.94
C TRP A 41 1.10 -2.00 -9.70
N LEU A 42 2.26 -1.40 -9.95
CA LEU A 42 2.43 -0.24 -10.81
C LEU A 42 3.41 -0.60 -11.91
N ASN A 43 3.24 -0.04 -13.09
CA ASN A 43 4.22 -0.23 -14.15
C ASN A 43 5.53 0.48 -13.77
N THR A 44 6.63 0.03 -14.36
CA THR A 44 7.91 0.75 -14.27
C THR A 44 7.75 2.14 -14.87
N SER A 45 8.31 3.15 -14.20
CA SER A 45 8.28 4.54 -14.67
C SER A 45 8.91 4.64 -16.07
N THR A 46 8.23 5.32 -16.99
CA THR A 46 8.70 5.61 -18.34
C THR A 46 8.55 7.10 -18.64
N SER A 47 9.14 7.57 -19.75
CA SER A 47 8.99 8.97 -20.19
C SER A 47 7.55 9.37 -20.50
N SER A 48 6.69 8.41 -20.87
CA SER A 48 5.27 8.64 -21.17
C SER A 48 4.35 8.38 -19.97
N TYR A 49 4.81 7.58 -19.00
CA TYR A 49 4.05 7.19 -17.82
C TYR A 49 4.97 7.20 -16.60
N SER A 50 5.11 8.39 -16.00
CA SER A 50 5.93 8.55 -14.81
C SER A 50 5.14 8.17 -13.55
N LEU A 51 5.80 7.45 -12.65
CA LEU A 51 5.27 7.25 -11.30
C LEU A 51 5.32 8.57 -10.52
N ILE A 52 4.33 8.75 -9.64
CA ILE A 52 4.20 9.95 -8.83
C ILE A 52 4.66 9.63 -7.42
N ASP A 53 5.62 10.39 -6.90
CA ASP A 53 6.01 10.33 -5.49
C ASP A 53 4.87 10.85 -4.62
N VAL A 54 4.43 10.03 -3.67
CA VAL A 54 3.39 10.38 -2.71
C VAL A 54 3.80 9.98 -1.31
N THR A 55 3.35 10.76 -0.32
CA THR A 55 3.42 10.36 1.09
C THR A 55 2.04 9.89 1.50
N LEU A 56 1.93 8.61 1.85
CA LEU A 56 0.71 8.04 2.43
C LEU A 56 0.69 8.36 3.92
N LEU A 57 -0.42 8.93 4.37
CA LEU A 57 -0.67 9.24 5.78
C LEU A 57 -1.74 8.28 6.30
N ASP A 58 -1.33 7.38 7.20
CA ASP A 58 -2.24 6.52 7.94
C ASP A 58 -2.41 7.07 9.36
N TYR A 59 -3.63 6.98 9.89
CA TYR A 59 -4.03 7.61 11.13
C TYR A 59 -4.63 6.59 12.09
N ASP A 60 -4.09 6.52 13.30
CA ASP A 60 -4.63 5.70 14.39
C ASP A 60 -5.53 6.53 15.31
N TYR A 61 -6.22 5.85 16.22
CA TYR A 61 -7.06 6.46 17.22
C TYR A 61 -6.26 7.42 18.11
N LEU A 62 -6.84 8.58 18.42
CA LEU A 62 -6.22 9.58 19.30
C LEU A 62 -6.08 9.09 20.75
N ILE A 63 -6.96 8.17 21.17
CA ILE A 63 -6.97 7.61 22.51
C ILE A 63 -7.04 6.09 22.47
N THR A 64 -6.40 5.46 23.45
CA THR A 64 -6.32 4.00 23.59
C THR A 64 -7.54 3.40 24.27
N LYS A 65 -8.39 4.22 24.90
CA LYS A 65 -9.61 3.81 25.60
C LYS A 65 -10.86 4.29 24.85
N LYS A 66 -11.77 3.38 24.53
CA LYS A 66 -13.01 3.67 23.77
C LYS A 66 -13.90 4.73 24.43
N LYS A 67 -13.94 4.76 25.76
CA LYS A 67 -14.70 5.73 26.56
C LYS A 67 -13.93 6.00 27.86
N LEU A 68 -13.65 7.27 28.11
CA LEU A 68 -13.10 7.73 29.38
C LEU A 68 -14.22 7.89 30.40
N GLU A 69 -13.93 7.53 31.64
CA GLU A 69 -14.78 7.73 32.81
C GLU A 69 -14.26 8.93 33.61
N GLU A 70 -15.07 9.49 34.50
CA GLU A 70 -14.75 10.72 35.24
C GLU A 70 -13.48 10.62 36.10
N SER A 71 -13.09 9.40 36.49
CA SER A 71 -11.89 9.14 37.28
C SER A 71 -10.63 8.91 36.44
N ASP A 72 -10.73 8.92 35.11
CA ASP A 72 -9.58 8.70 34.24
C ASP A 72 -8.79 10.00 34.02
N GLU A 73 -7.47 9.90 34.07
CA GLU A 73 -6.57 10.98 33.65
C GLU A 73 -6.28 10.82 32.15
N PHE A 74 -6.75 11.78 31.35
CA PHE A 74 -6.71 11.73 29.89
C PHE A 74 -5.31 11.46 29.32
N GLU A 75 -4.30 12.06 29.93
CA GLU A 75 -2.89 11.99 29.55
C GLU A 75 -2.37 10.55 29.51
N HIS A 76 -2.91 9.67 30.37
CA HIS A 76 -2.54 8.25 30.39
C HIS A 76 -3.13 7.43 29.25
N PHE A 77 -4.12 7.99 28.53
CA PHE A 77 -4.81 7.30 27.45
C PHE A 77 -4.52 7.86 26.06
N VAL A 78 -3.70 8.91 25.95
CA VAL A 78 -3.27 9.45 24.65
C VAL A 78 -2.44 8.42 23.90
N THR A 79 -2.78 8.17 22.64
CA THR A 79 -1.99 7.28 21.78
C THR A 79 -0.65 7.94 21.44
N PRO A 80 0.51 7.31 21.76
CA PRO A 80 1.82 7.96 21.58
C PRO A 80 2.18 8.30 20.13
N GLN A 81 1.67 7.52 19.18
CA GLN A 81 1.87 7.74 17.75
C GLN A 81 0.54 7.53 17.01
N THR A 82 0.04 8.61 16.40
CA THR A 82 -1.25 8.62 15.71
C THR A 82 -1.14 8.87 14.22
N GLU A 83 0.00 9.37 13.73
CA GLU A 83 0.27 9.55 12.30
C GLU A 83 1.44 8.65 11.88
N PHE A 84 1.25 7.93 10.78
CA PHE A 84 2.25 7.09 10.15
C PHE A 84 2.45 7.57 8.73
N ARG A 85 3.70 7.85 8.37
CA ARG A 85 4.11 8.37 7.06
C ARG A 85 4.84 7.28 6.30
N GLU A 86 4.35 6.94 5.12
CA GLU A 86 4.99 6.00 4.20
C GLU A 86 5.25 6.71 2.86
N GLU A 87 6.53 6.82 2.48
CA GLU A 87 6.87 7.24 1.12
C GLU A 87 6.52 6.12 0.14
N ALA A 88 5.80 6.45 -0.92
CA ALA A 88 5.31 5.49 -1.89
C ALA A 88 5.30 6.08 -3.30
N TYR A 89 5.13 5.20 -4.28
CA TYR A 89 4.81 5.57 -5.65
C TYR A 89 3.32 5.35 -5.91
N ALA A 90 2.72 6.24 -6.68
CA ALA A 90 1.36 6.13 -7.18
C ALA A 90 1.32 6.24 -8.71
N ASP A 91 0.20 5.80 -9.27
CA ASP A 91 -0.10 5.98 -10.69
C ASP A 91 -0.40 7.45 -11.03
N ALA A 92 -0.18 7.85 -12.27
CA ALA A 92 -0.37 9.24 -12.75
C ALA A 92 -1.78 9.79 -12.51
N ASN A 93 -2.80 8.94 -12.39
CA ASN A 93 -4.18 9.35 -12.12
C ASN A 93 -4.35 10.15 -10.81
N VAL A 94 -3.42 10.05 -9.86
CA VAL A 94 -3.51 10.80 -8.59
C VAL A 94 -3.25 12.30 -8.74
N VAL A 95 -2.61 12.72 -9.85
CA VAL A 95 -2.26 14.14 -10.08
C VAL A 95 -3.51 15.01 -10.23
N ASP A 96 -4.60 14.45 -10.75
CA ASP A 96 -5.83 15.19 -11.02
C ASP A 96 -6.78 15.24 -9.81
N LEU A 97 -6.42 14.58 -8.71
CA LEU A 97 -7.22 14.57 -7.48
C LEU A 97 -7.21 15.94 -6.81
N LYS A 98 -8.38 16.33 -6.32
CA LYS A 98 -8.60 17.55 -5.54
C LYS A 98 -8.70 17.22 -4.07
N ARG A 99 -8.44 18.22 -3.23
CA ARG A 99 -8.66 18.10 -1.79
C ARG A 99 -10.13 17.71 -1.54
N GLY A 100 -10.31 16.62 -0.79
CA GLY A 100 -11.62 16.09 -0.44
C GLY A 100 -12.14 15.00 -1.39
N ASP A 101 -11.43 14.72 -2.48
CA ASP A 101 -11.74 13.57 -3.32
C ASP A 101 -11.51 12.27 -2.52
N ILE A 102 -12.41 11.32 -2.70
CA ILE A 102 -12.38 10.03 -2.03
C ILE A 102 -12.10 8.98 -3.09
N MET A 103 -11.02 8.24 -2.89
CA MET A 103 -10.64 7.10 -3.70
C MET A 103 -10.11 5.98 -2.81
N GLN A 104 -10.00 4.78 -3.38
CA GLN A 104 -9.43 3.63 -2.71
C GLN A 104 -8.13 3.24 -3.41
N PHE A 105 -7.05 3.12 -2.63
CA PHE A 105 -5.87 2.42 -3.11
C PHE A 105 -6.11 0.92 -2.92
N GLU A 106 -6.17 0.21 -4.04
CA GLU A 106 -6.42 -1.24 -4.07
C GLU A 106 -5.55 -1.99 -3.05
N ARG A 107 -6.22 -2.57 -2.05
CA ARG A 107 -5.61 -3.34 -0.95
C ARG A 107 -4.66 -2.57 -0.01
N LYS A 108 -4.74 -1.24 0.03
CA LYS A 108 -4.05 -0.38 1.02
C LYS A 108 -5.03 0.39 1.91
N GLY A 109 -6.29 0.57 1.48
CA GLY A 109 -7.37 1.23 2.22
C GLY A 109 -8.45 1.68 1.26
#